data_AF-A0A231NZM3-F1
#
_entry.id   AF-A0A231NZM3-F1
#
_cell.length_a   1.000
_cell.length_b   1.000
_cell.length_c   1.000
_cell.angle_alpha   90.00
_cell.angle_beta   90.00
_cell.angle_gamma   90.00
#
_symmetry.space_group_name_H-M   'P 1'
#
loop_
_entity.id
_entity.type
_entity.pdbx_description
1 polymer ?
#
loop_
_entity_poly.entity_id
_entity_poly.type
_entity_poly.pdbx_seq_one_letter_code
_entity_poly.pdbx_strand_id
1 'polypeptide(L)' 'MQEFGNDRYGRTVGVVILPDGASLQERLVSEGLAWVWPRYCKQAFCREWEELEEAAQREKRGLWRDETPIPPWGWRRQKR' A
#
# COMPACT_ATOMS: atom_id res chain seq x y z
N MET A 1 11.24 -9.40 9.06
CA MET A 1 10.20 -9.30 8.02
C MET A 1 9.33 -10.54 8.05
N GLN A 2 8.07 -10.44 7.65
CA GLN A 2 7.15 -11.56 7.51
C GLN A 2 6.91 -11.84 6.03
N GLU A 3 7.13 -13.06 5.57
CA GLU A 3 7.01 -13.46 4.16
C GLU A 3 5.67 -14.13 3.86
N PHE A 4 5.14 -13.90 2.66
CA PHE A 4 3.86 -14.46 2.18
C PHE A 4 4.04 -15.28 0.89
N GLY A 5 5.28 -15.58 0.49
CA GLY A 5 5.64 -16.32 -0.71
C GLY A 5 6.17 -15.44 -1.84
N ASN A 6 6.19 -15.98 -3.06
CA ASN A 6 6.72 -15.30 -4.24
C ASN A 6 5.59 -14.88 -5.19
N ASP A 7 5.79 -13.75 -5.87
CA ASP A 7 4.91 -13.33 -6.95
C ASP A 7 5.18 -14.12 -8.24
N ARG A 8 4.37 -13.85 -9.29
CA ARG A 8 4.48 -14.53 -10.60
C ARG A 8 5.82 -14.32 -11.32
N TYR A 9 6.67 -13.42 -10.83
CA TYR A 9 7.99 -13.11 -11.37
C TYR A 9 9.12 -13.65 -10.47
N GLY A 10 8.80 -14.44 -9.44
CA GLY A 10 9.76 -15.02 -8.51
C GLY A 10 10.22 -14.07 -7.40
N ARG A 11 9.63 -12.88 -7.26
CA ARG A 11 10.03 -11.90 -6.23
C ARG A 11 9.36 -12.22 -4.90
N THR A 12 10.10 -12.16 -3.81
CA THR A 12 9.55 -12.37 -2.46
C THR A 12 8.56 -11.26 -2.09
N VAL A 13 7.40 -11.64 -1.60
CA VAL A 13 6.35 -10.74 -1.09
C VAL A 13 6.36 -10.82 0.43
N GLY A 14 6.48 -9.68 1.09
CA GLY A 14 6.60 -9.63 2.55
C GLY A 14 6.23 -8.29 3.16
N VAL A 15 5.98 -8.33 4.47
CA VAL A 15 5.80 -7.17 5.33
C VAL A 15 7.08 -6.93 6.11
N VAL A 16 7.54 -5.67 6.12
CA VAL A 16 8.79 -5.29 6.78
C VAL A 16 8.44 -4.74 8.15
N ILE A 17 8.95 -5.41 9.18
CA ILE A 17 8.78 -4.99 10.58
C ILE A 17 10.02 -4.19 10.96
N LEU A 18 9.79 -2.98 11.45
CA LEU A 18 10.82 -2.05 11.90
C LEU A 18 11.28 -2.39 13.34
N PRO A 19 12.42 -1.85 13.82
CA PRO A 19 12.91 -2.13 15.16
C PRO A 19 11.97 -1.75 16.31
N ASP A 20 11.05 -0.80 16.06
CA ASP A 20 10.01 -0.37 17.00
C ASP A 20 8.77 -1.27 16.98
N GLY A 21 8.77 -2.33 16.17
CA GLY A 21 7.66 -3.27 16.00
C GLY A 21 6.60 -2.83 14.98
N ALA A 22 6.69 -1.62 14.43
CA ALA A 22 5.75 -1.12 13.45
C ALA A 22 5.99 -1.72 12.06
N SER A 23 4.94 -1.77 11.24
CA SER A 23 5.04 -2.13 9.83
C SER A 23 5.50 -0.94 9.00
N LEU A 24 6.52 -1.13 8.15
CA LEU A 24 6.92 -0.11 7.18
C LEU A 24 5.78 0.24 6.24
N GLN A 25 5.03 -0.76 5.79
CA GLN A 25 3.91 -0.60 4.86
C GLN A 25 2.80 0.25 5.49
N GLU A 26 2.50 0.04 6.77
CA GLU A 26 1.52 0.82 7.52
C GLU A 26 1.91 2.31 7.54
N ARG A 27 3.18 2.62 7.86
CA ARG A 27 3.69 3.99 7.84
C ARG A 27 3.63 4.62 6.45
N LEU A 28 3.97 3.88 5.41
CA LEU A 28 3.90 4.39 4.03
C LEU A 28 2.46 4.73 3.63
N VAL A 29 1.49 3.89 4.00
CA VAL A 29 0.08 4.12 3.70
C VAL A 29 -0.45 5.31 4.52
N SER A 30 -0.14 5.39 5.81
CA SER A 30 -0.59 6.48 6.69
C SER A 30 -0.06 7.86 6.25
N GLU A 31 1.15 7.91 5.71
CA GLU A 31 1.75 9.14 5.16
C GLU A 31 1.30 9.44 3.72
N GLY A 32 0.44 8.60 3.13
CA GLY A 32 -0.06 8.76 1.76
C GLY A 32 1.01 8.53 0.70
N LEU A 33 2.01 7.71 0.97
CA LEU A 33 3.13 7.40 0.06
C LEU A 33 2.92 6.08 -0.70
N ALA A 34 1.91 5.29 -0.34
CA ALA A 34 1.60 4.02 -0.96
C ALA A 34 0.09 3.83 -1.11
N TRP A 35 -0.27 2.98 -2.06
CA TRP A 35 -1.65 2.54 -2.27
C TRP A 35 -1.87 1.17 -1.64
N VAL A 36 -3.02 0.95 -1.03
CA VAL A 36 -3.47 -0.39 -0.70
C VAL A 36 -4.06 -1.01 -1.96
N TRP A 37 -3.63 -2.23 -2.30
CA TRP A 37 -4.15 -2.93 -3.47
C TRP A 37 -5.04 -4.10 -3.05
N PRO A 38 -6.39 -3.95 -3.06
CA PRO A 38 -7.31 -4.97 -2.56
C PRO A 38 -7.22 -6.32 -3.30
N ARG A 39 -6.65 -6.34 -4.51
CA ARG A 39 -6.39 -7.57 -5.26
C ARG A 39 -5.41 -8.50 -4.53
N TYR A 40 -4.40 -7.94 -3.87
CA TYR A 40 -3.32 -8.69 -3.23
C TYR A 40 -3.31 -8.55 -1.70
N CYS A 41 -3.87 -7.49 -1.15
CA CYS A 41 -4.02 -7.35 0.29
C CYS A 41 -5.20 -8.21 0.76
N LYS A 42 -4.89 -9.40 1.30
CA LYS A 42 -5.88 -10.40 1.76
C LYS A 42 -5.75 -10.77 3.23
N GLN A 43 -4.78 -10.20 3.93
CA GLN A 43 -4.52 -10.48 5.34
C GLN A 43 -5.42 -9.61 6.23
N ALA A 44 -5.58 -9.99 7.50
CA ALA A 44 -6.45 -9.27 8.44
C ALA A 44 -6.06 -7.78 8.60
N PHE A 45 -4.75 -7.48 8.66
CA PHE A 45 -4.22 -6.12 8.76
C PHE A 45 -4.50 -5.24 7.53
N CYS A 46 -4.92 -5.83 6.41
CA CYS A 46 -5.21 -5.06 5.19
C CYS A 46 -6.37 -4.09 5.38
N ARG A 47 -7.35 -4.46 6.22
CA ARG A 47 -8.47 -3.57 6.54
C ARG A 47 -8.00 -2.30 7.23
N GLU A 48 -7.09 -2.42 8.20
CA GLU A 48 -6.51 -1.27 8.90
C GLU A 48 -5.73 -0.38 7.93
N TRP A 49 -5.03 -0.97 6.97
CA TRP A 49 -4.33 -0.19 5.94
C TRP A 49 -5.29 0.53 5.00
N GLU A 50 -6.42 -0.07 4.63
CA GLU A 50 -7.46 0.62 3.83
C GLU A 50 -8.01 1.84 4.60
N GLU A 51 -8.26 1.70 5.90
CA GLU A 51 -8.71 2.81 6.76
C GLU A 51 -7.64 3.92 6.88
N LEU A 52 -6.35 3.55 6.95
CA LEU A 52 -5.23 4.50 6.91
C LEU A 52 -5.11 5.20 5.56
N GLU A 53 -5.34 4.50 4.46
CA GLU A 53 -5.33 5.06 3.11
C GLU A 53 -6.44 6.11 2.97
N GLU A 54 -7.66 5.79 3.41
CA GLU A 54 -8.79 6.72 3.43
C GLU A 54 -8.50 7.96 4.30
N ALA A 55 -7.87 7.79 5.45
CA ALA A 55 -7.46 8.90 6.29
C ALA A 55 -6.43 9.80 5.57
N ALA A 56 -5.41 9.21 4.96
CA ALA A 56 -4.40 9.95 4.19
C ALA A 56 -5.01 10.68 2.99
N GLN A 57 -6.03 10.10 2.34
CA GLN A 57 -6.81 10.73 1.27
C GLN A 57 -7.58 11.96 1.76
N ARG A 58 -8.36 11.81 2.85
CA ARG A 58 -9.14 12.92 3.44
C ARG A 58 -8.24 14.09 3.85
N GLU A 59 -7.05 13.78 4.35
CA GLU A 59 -6.06 14.76 4.78
C GLU A 59 -5.14 15.26 3.66
N LYS A 60 -5.29 14.77 2.43
CA LYS A 60 -4.46 15.13 1.28
C LYS A 60 -2.96 14.98 1.57
N ARG A 61 -2.56 13.86 2.19
CA ARG A 61 -1.14 13.55 2.46
C ARG A 61 -0.46 12.95 1.23
N GLY A 62 0.83 13.21 1.05
CA GLY A 62 1.65 12.57 0.01
C GLY A 62 1.03 12.62 -1.40
N LEU A 63 0.80 11.43 -1.98
CA LEU A 63 0.20 11.22 -3.30
C LEU A 63 -1.19 11.87 -3.43
N TRP A 64 -1.93 12.00 -2.33
CA TRP A 64 -3.30 12.52 -2.29
C TRP A 64 -3.39 14.05 -2.35
N ARG A 65 -2.25 14.74 -2.47
CA ARG A 65 -2.22 16.18 -2.78
C ARG A 65 -2.60 16.48 -4.22
N ASP A 66 -2.41 15.50 -5.11
CA ASP A 66 -2.89 15.58 -6.49
C ASP A 66 -4.43 15.61 -6.51
N GLU A 67 -5.01 16.34 -7.45
CA GLU A 67 -6.46 16.41 -7.64
C GLU A 67 -7.01 15.10 -8.21
N THR A 68 -6.21 14.39 -9.01
CA THR A 68 -6.61 13.15 -9.68
C THR A 68 -5.54 12.06 -9.55
N PRO A 69 -5.25 11.59 -8.33
CA PRO A 69 -4.21 10.59 -8.11
C PRO A 69 -4.61 9.26 -8.78
N ILE A 70 -3.77 8.75 -9.67
CA ILE A 70 -4.02 7.51 -10.41
C ILE A 70 -3.26 6.36 -9.74
N PRO A 71 -3.94 5.26 -9.33
CA PRO A 71 -3.24 4.13 -8.75
C PRO A 71 -2.32 3.46 -9.78
N PRO A 72 -1.19 2.84 -9.35
CA PRO A 72 -0.22 2.27 -10.26
C PRO A 72 -0.80 1.22 -11.23
N TRP A 73 -1.80 0.43 -10.80
CA TRP A 73 -2.47 -0.53 -11.69
C TRP A 73 -3.41 0.14 -12.70
N GLY A 74 -4.03 1.26 -12.33
CA GLY A 74 -4.83 2.08 -13.25
C GLY A 74 -3.97 2.68 -14.35
N TRP A 75 -2.84 3.27 -13.97
CA TRP A 75 -1.86 3.82 -14.91
C TRP A 75 -1.29 2.75 -15.84
N ARG A 76 -0.92 1.57 -15.31
CA ARG A 76 -0.44 0.44 -16.12
C ARG A 76 -1.46 -0.06 -17.15
N ARG A 77 -2.76 0.05 -16.86
CA ARG A 77 -3.82 -0.37 -17.79
C ARG A 77 -4.01 0.60 -18.96
N GLN A 78 -3.75 1.89 -18.76
CA GLN A 78 -3.86 2.91 -19.82
C GLN A 78 -2.75 2.82 -20.87
N LYS A 79 -1.61 2.22 -20.51
CA LYS A 79 -0.45 2.04 -21.41
C LYS A 79 -0.46 0.71 -22.18
N ARG A 80 -1.56 -0.03 -22.14
CA ARG A 80 -1.73 -1.28 -22.89
C ARG A 80 -2.53 -1.07 -24.15
#